data_AF-A0AAW4L0N9-F1
#
_entry.id   AF-A0AAW4L0N9-F1
#
_cell.length_a   1.000
_cell.length_b   1.000
_cell.length_c   1.000
_cell.angle_alpha   90.00
_cell.angle_beta   90.00
_cell.angle_gamma   90.00
#
_symmetry.space_group_name_H-M   'P 1'
#
loop_
_entity.id
_entity.type
_entity.pdbx_description
1 polymer ?
#
loop_
_entity_poly.entity_id
_entity_poly.type
_entity_poly.pdbx_seq_one_letter_code
_entity_poly.pdbx_strand_id
1 'polypeptide(L)' 'MKEPIYDYDPAAALVDPETIALFMADAFETGDAGHIAKALGVVARAKGMTELAKES' A
#
# COMPACT_ATOMS: atom_id res chain seq x y z
N MET A 1 15.44 -26.80 -7.23
CA MET A 1 15.21 -26.01 -5.99
C MET A 1 13.76 -25.55 -6.00
N LYS A 2 13.04 -25.68 -4.89
CA LYS A 2 11.76 -24.96 -4.70
C LYS A 2 12.11 -23.70 -3.91
N GLU A 3 11.91 -22.55 -4.51
CA GLU A 3 12.15 -21.27 -3.84
C GLU A 3 11.11 -21.08 -2.72
N PRO A 4 11.49 -20.51 -1.56
CA PRO A 4 10.55 -20.19 -0.50
C PRO A 4 9.60 -19.07 -0.93
N ILE A 5 8.33 -19.18 -0.54
CA ILE A 5 7.31 -18.14 -0.73
C ILE A 5 7.27 -17.28 0.54
N TYR A 6 7.23 -15.96 0.37
CA TYR A 6 7.12 -14.99 1.45
C TYR A 6 5.78 -14.25 1.38
N ASP A 7 5.20 -13.96 2.54
CA ASP A 7 4.05 -13.07 2.62
C ASP A 7 4.47 -11.64 2.30
N TYR A 8 3.70 -10.97 1.44
CA TYR A 8 3.94 -9.59 1.05
C TYR A 8 2.79 -8.71 1.54
N ASP A 9 3.11 -7.72 2.38
CA ASP A 9 2.18 -6.67 2.80
C ASP A 9 2.46 -5.39 2.01
N PRO A 10 1.60 -4.99 1.05
CA PRO A 10 1.82 -3.79 0.27
C PRO A 10 1.81 -2.52 1.14
N ALA A 11 1.10 -2.51 2.28
CA ALA A 11 1.07 -1.35 3.15
C ALA A 11 2.45 -1.03 3.74
N ALA A 12 3.28 -2.06 3.97
CA ALA A 12 4.64 -1.89 4.49
C ALA A 12 5.60 -1.23 3.50
N ALA A 13 5.28 -1.24 2.20
CA ALA A 13 6.07 -0.59 1.16
C ALA A 13 5.70 0.91 0.98
N LEU A 14 4.54 1.35 1.48
CA LEU A 14 4.02 2.72 1.29
C LEU A 14 4.52 3.67 2.39
N VAL A 15 5.84 3.83 2.50
CA VAL A 15 6.48 4.56 3.60
C VAL A 15 6.59 6.07 3.37
N ASP A 16 6.42 6.52 2.13
CA ASP A 16 6.59 7.92 1.75
C ASP A 16 5.49 8.38 0.76
N PRO A 17 5.29 9.71 0.62
CA PRO A 17 4.25 10.25 -0.24
C PRO A 17 4.39 9.95 -1.72
N GLU A 18 5.62 9.79 -2.24
CA GLU A 18 5.88 9.50 -3.65
C GLU A 18 5.44 8.08 -3.99
N THR A 19 5.80 7.11 -3.16
CA THR A 19 5.38 5.71 -3.33
C THR A 19 3.85 5.57 -3.21
N ILE A 20 3.21 6.32 -2.31
CA ILE A 20 1.74 6.37 -2.22
C ILE A 20 1.11 6.95 -3.49
N ALA A 21 1.68 8.02 -4.05
CA ALA A 21 1.16 8.64 -5.25
C ALA A 21 1.26 7.70 -6.46
N LEU A 22 2.39 7.02 -6.63
CA LEU A 22 2.57 6.01 -7.69
C LEU A 22 1.58 4.85 -7.54
N PHE A 23 1.46 4.30 -6.33
CA PHE A 23 0.53 3.20 -6.06
C PHE A 23 -0.93 3.58 -6.35
N MET A 24 -1.33 4.80 -6.02
CA MET A 24 -2.68 5.30 -6.32
C MET A 24 -2.87 5.59 -7.80
N ALA A 25 -1.85 6.10 -8.52
CA ALA A 25 -1.92 6.34 -9.95
C ALA A 25 -2.21 5.03 -10.71
N ASP A 26 -1.45 3.97 -10.43
CA ASP A 26 -1.67 2.64 -11.01
C ASP A 26 -3.11 2.15 -10.75
N ALA A 27 -3.61 2.33 -9.52
CA ALA A 27 -4.96 1.94 -9.19
C ALA A 27 -6.02 2.73 -9.99
N PHE A 28 -5.80 4.03 -10.21
CA PHE A 28 -6.70 4.86 -11.02
C PHE A 28 -6.70 4.48 -12.50
N GLU A 29 -5.56 4.06 -13.06
CA GLU A 29 -5.46 3.61 -14.45
C GLU A 29 -6.35 2.40 -14.76
N THR A 30 -6.70 1.61 -13.75
CA THR A 30 -7.63 0.47 -13.92
C THR A 30 -9.06 0.90 -14.28
N GLY A 31 -9.47 2.13 -13.90
CA GLY A 31 -10.84 2.59 -14.01
C GLY A 31 -11.86 1.81 -13.15
N ASP A 32 -11.41 0.84 -12.34
CA ASP A 32 -12.28 0.00 -11.52
C ASP A 32 -12.44 0.59 -10.12
N ALA A 33 -13.66 1.01 -9.79
CA ALA A 33 -13.95 1.65 -8.51
C ALA A 33 -13.66 0.73 -7.30
N GLY A 34 -13.83 -0.59 -7.44
CA GLY A 34 -13.55 -1.55 -6.39
C GLY A 34 -12.05 -1.69 -6.11
N HIS A 35 -11.25 -1.71 -7.17
CA HIS A 35 -9.80 -1.76 -7.11
C HIS A 35 -9.22 -0.48 -6.49
N ILE A 36 -9.73 0.69 -6.91
CA ILE A 36 -9.35 1.99 -6.34
C ILE A 36 -9.70 2.04 -4.85
N ALA A 37 -10.90 1.60 -4.45
CA ALA A 37 -11.29 1.56 -3.04
C ALA A 37 -10.39 0.63 -2.21
N LYS A 38 -10.00 -0.52 -2.77
CA LYS A 38 -9.07 -1.44 -2.13
C LYS A 38 -7.68 -0.81 -1.95
N ALA A 39 -7.16 -0.15 -2.98
CA ALA A 39 -5.88 0.57 -2.92
C ALA A 39 -5.90 1.69 -1.86
N LEU A 40 -6.99 2.46 -1.79
CA LEU A 40 -7.19 3.47 -0.75
C LEU A 40 -7.15 2.86 0.67
N GLY A 41 -7.74 1.69 0.86
CA GLY A 41 -7.68 0.98 2.14
C GLY A 41 -6.25 0.59 2.55
N VAL A 42 -5.43 0.16 1.59
CA VAL A 42 -4.01 -0.14 1.82
C VAL A 42 -3.23 1.12 2.21
N VAL A 43 -3.44 2.23 1.49
CA VAL A 43 -2.81 3.52 1.80
C VAL A 43 -3.21 4.02 3.19
N ALA A 44 -4.49 3.93 3.56
CA ALA A 44 -4.98 4.35 4.87
C ALA A 44 -4.31 3.55 5.99
N ARG A 45 -4.18 2.22 5.83
CA ARG A 45 -3.46 1.37 6.77
C ARG A 45 -1.99 1.74 6.87
N ALA A 46 -1.31 1.95 5.75
CA ALA A 46 0.11 2.32 5.73
C ALA A 46 0.37 3.61 6.54
N LYS A 47 -0.47 4.65 6.33
CA LYS A 47 -0.38 5.89 7.10
C LYS A 47 -0.56 5.68 8.60
N GLY A 48 -1.53 4.86 9.00
CA GLY A 48 -1.72 4.50 10.41
C GLY A 48 -0.52 3.78 11.03
N MET A 49 0.13 2.89 10.27
CA MET A 49 1.36 2.21 10.71
C MET A 49 2.54 3.18 10.87
N THR A 50 2.68 4.15 9.97
CA THR A 50 3.71 5.18 10.06
C THR A 50 3.53 6.06 11.30
N GLU A 51 2.30 6.47 11.61
CA GLU A 51 2.04 7.29 12.79
C GLU A 51 2.30 6.49 14.08
N LEU A 52 1.82 5.24 14.16
CA LEU A 52 2.10 4.38 15.32
C LEU A 52 3.59 4.20 15.58
N ALA A 53 4.41 4.07 14.53
CA ALA A 53 5.87 3.93 14.66
C ALA A 53 6.56 5.20 15.20
N LYS A 54 5.94 6.38 15.08
CA LYS A 54 6.45 7.64 15.63
C LYS A 54 6.06 7.86 17.09
N GLU A 55 4.98 7.23 17.55
CA GLU A 55 4.43 7.38 18.91
C GLU A 55 5.09 6.46 19.95
N SER A 56 6.01 5.59 19.54
CA SER A 56 6.71 4.60 20.39
C SER A 56 8.18 4.90 20.64
#